data_AF-A0A7S1XES0-F1
#
_entry.id   AF-A0A7S1XES0-F1
#
_cell.length_a   1.000
_cell.length_b   1.000
_cell.length_c   1.000
_cell.angle_alpha   90.00
_cell.angle_beta   90.00
_cell.angle_gamma   90.00
#
_symmetry.space_group_name_H-M   'P 1'
#
loop_
_entity.id
_entity.type
_entity.pdbx_description
1 polymer ?
#
loop_
_entity_poly.entity_id
_entity_poly.type
_entity_poly.pdbx_seq_one_letter_code
_entity_poly.pdbx_strand_id
1 'polypeptide(L)'
;SVAPTPTASFSPGETCCAPTPAACFPAHVKVILQDGLEKTVSELKVGDRVLTASGTFSEVYFFGHRVAHGMFPFLRLITSLSHLDVSDSHLLVVNDGALVPAKQIVVGDQLHLADETKVTVTSIVKIQARGLFNPHTVTGSIVVNGVKASCFTSTVNPVIAEALLVPIRMLYYAGIRTPNFLNEDSPKIFTSLIPSHHRPIYV
;
A
#
# COMPACT_ATOMS: atom_id res chain seq x y z
N SER A 1 -22.45 17.38 55.93
CA SER A 1 -23.00 17.61 54.59
C SER A 1 -21.85 17.59 53.61
N VAL A 2 -21.67 16.48 52.90
CA VAL A 2 -20.63 16.28 51.87
C VAL A 2 -21.38 15.82 50.64
N ALA A 3 -21.31 16.61 49.57
CA ALA A 3 -21.96 16.30 48.29
C ALA A 3 -21.27 15.10 47.62
N PRO A 4 -22.01 14.20 46.94
CA PRO A 4 -21.41 13.09 46.23
C PRO A 4 -20.71 13.57 44.95
N THR A 5 -19.52 13.03 44.70
CA THR A 5 -18.71 13.18 43.49
C THR A 5 -19.45 12.63 42.27
N PRO A 6 -19.49 13.33 41.12
CA PRO A 6 -20.09 12.79 39.90
C PRO A 6 -19.20 11.68 39.32
N THR A 7 -19.73 10.47 39.27
CA THR A 7 -19.17 9.33 38.54
C THR A 7 -19.21 9.63 37.05
N ALA A 8 -18.05 9.76 36.41
CA ALA A 8 -17.95 9.84 34.95
C ALA A 8 -18.36 8.49 34.36
N SER A 9 -19.56 8.44 33.80
CA SER A 9 -20.06 7.34 32.98
C SER A 9 -19.32 7.34 31.64
N PHE A 10 -18.46 6.35 31.41
CA PHE A 10 -17.92 6.08 30.07
C PHE A 10 -19.05 5.57 29.18
N SER A 11 -19.44 6.38 28.20
CA SER A 11 -20.25 5.95 27.07
C SER A 11 -19.31 5.34 26.02
N PRO A 12 -19.53 4.12 25.52
CA PRO A 12 -18.73 3.57 24.42
C PRO A 12 -19.18 4.25 23.12
N GLY A 13 -18.70 5.47 22.91
CA GLY A 13 -18.89 6.26 21.70
C GLY A 13 -17.81 5.90 20.68
N GLU A 14 -18.22 5.12 19.68
CA GLU A 14 -17.85 5.31 18.27
C GLU A 14 -16.36 5.57 18.01
N THR A 15 -15.58 4.49 17.90
CA THR A 15 -14.39 4.48 17.04
C THR A 15 -14.88 4.71 15.61
N CYS A 16 -14.99 5.98 15.22
CA CYS A 16 -15.19 6.40 13.84
C CYS A 16 -14.14 5.67 12.99
N CYS A 17 -14.64 4.82 12.08
CA CYS A 17 -13.89 3.88 11.26
C CYS A 17 -12.48 4.37 10.94
N ALA A 18 -11.48 3.90 11.68
CA ALA A 18 -10.13 3.96 11.16
C ALA A 18 -10.15 3.06 9.92
N PRO A 19 -9.93 3.60 8.70
CA PRO A 19 -9.83 2.74 7.53
C PRO A 19 -8.72 1.73 7.82
N THR A 20 -9.00 0.44 7.62
CA THR A 20 -8.01 -0.62 7.73
C THR A 20 -6.77 -0.17 6.95
N PRO A 21 -5.57 -0.06 7.56
CA PRO A 21 -4.44 0.51 6.86
C PRO A 21 -4.19 -0.31 5.59
N ALA A 22 -4.22 0.35 4.44
CA ALA A 22 -3.96 -0.29 3.16
C ALA A 22 -2.56 -0.96 3.17
N ALA A 23 -2.40 -2.04 2.40
CA ALA A 23 -1.08 -2.63 2.16
C ALA A 23 -0.23 -1.60 1.41
N CYS A 24 0.82 -1.06 2.03
CA CYS A 24 1.63 0.02 1.49
C CYS A 24 3.11 -0.17 1.80
N PHE A 25 3.92 0.49 0.98
CA PHE A 25 5.35 0.69 1.16
C PHE A 25 5.63 2.18 1.41
N PRO A 26 6.68 2.54 2.18
CA PRO A 26 7.13 3.91 2.28
C PRO A 26 7.87 4.34 1.00
N ALA A 27 8.07 5.63 0.83
CA ALA A 27 8.62 6.23 -0.39
C ALA A 27 10.00 5.69 -0.79
N HIS A 28 10.83 5.31 0.18
CA HIS A 28 12.27 5.05 0.00
C HIS A 28 12.64 3.62 -0.33
N VAL A 29 11.73 2.65 -0.14
CA VAL A 29 12.05 1.25 -0.49
C VAL A 29 12.17 1.12 -1.99
N LYS A 30 12.95 0.14 -2.43
CA LYS A 30 13.43 0.04 -3.80
C LYS A 30 12.91 -1.19 -4.51
N VAL A 31 12.81 -1.06 -5.82
CA VAL A 31 12.43 -2.12 -6.76
C VAL A 31 13.47 -2.20 -7.86
N ILE A 32 13.61 -3.38 -8.47
CA ILE A 32 14.47 -3.61 -9.63
C ILE A 32 13.62 -3.53 -10.89
N LEU A 33 14.05 -2.71 -11.84
CA LEU A 33 13.45 -2.58 -13.17
C LEU A 33 14.00 -3.63 -14.14
N GLN A 34 13.29 -3.83 -15.26
CA GLN A 34 13.68 -4.80 -16.30
C GLN A 34 15.06 -4.54 -16.92
N ASP A 35 15.52 -3.28 -16.94
CA ASP A 35 16.86 -2.90 -17.40
C ASP A 35 17.96 -3.14 -16.34
N GLY A 36 17.58 -3.66 -15.17
CA GLY A 36 18.48 -3.92 -14.04
C GLY A 36 18.70 -2.71 -13.13
N LEU A 37 18.14 -1.54 -13.43
CA LEU A 37 18.25 -0.37 -12.58
C LEU A 37 17.35 -0.48 -11.35
N GLU A 38 17.74 0.19 -10.27
CA GLU A 38 16.89 0.36 -9.09
C GLU A 38 16.13 1.69 -9.16
N LYS A 39 14.87 1.68 -8.71
CA LYS A 39 14.10 2.89 -8.40
C LYS A 39 13.53 2.78 -7.01
N THR A 40 13.33 3.92 -6.35
CA THR A 40 12.46 3.95 -5.18
C THR A 40 11.00 3.79 -5.60
N VAL A 41 10.15 3.26 -4.72
CA VAL A 41 8.72 3.08 -5.04
C VAL A 41 8.03 4.44 -5.29
N SER A 42 8.53 5.54 -4.71
CA SER A 42 8.00 6.87 -4.99
C SER A 42 8.30 7.40 -6.40
N GLU A 43 9.38 6.91 -7.03
CA GLU A 43 9.79 7.24 -8.39
C GLU A 43 9.13 6.36 -9.45
N LEU A 44 8.48 5.26 -9.04
CA LEU A 44 7.76 4.38 -9.96
C LEU A 44 6.62 5.11 -10.68
N LYS A 45 6.46 4.74 -11.94
CA LYS A 45 5.39 5.23 -12.81
C LYS A 45 4.60 4.06 -13.38
N VAL A 46 3.34 4.31 -13.71
CA VAL A 46 2.56 3.38 -14.54
C VAL A 46 3.31 3.16 -15.85
N GLY A 47 3.45 1.89 -16.24
CA GLY A 47 4.25 1.45 -17.39
C GLY A 47 5.66 0.96 -17.05
N ASP A 48 6.19 1.28 -15.86
CA ASP A 48 7.46 0.70 -15.41
C ASP A 48 7.30 -0.82 -15.24
N ARG A 49 8.26 -1.61 -15.75
CA ARG A 49 8.29 -3.08 -15.57
C ARG A 49 9.25 -3.44 -14.45
N VAL A 50 8.72 -4.02 -13.37
CA VAL A 50 9.44 -4.33 -12.13
C VAL A 50 9.55 -5.84 -11.90
N LEU A 51 10.58 -6.26 -11.17
CA LEU A 51 10.79 -7.65 -10.77
C LEU A 51 9.66 -8.13 -9.84
N THR A 52 9.19 -9.36 -10.07
CA THR A 52 8.06 -9.96 -9.35
C THR A 52 8.45 -11.28 -8.67
N ALA A 53 7.56 -11.80 -7.83
CA ALA A 53 7.87 -12.96 -6.98
C ALA A 53 8.18 -14.25 -7.76
N SER A 54 7.79 -14.35 -9.05
CA SER A 54 8.14 -15.47 -9.94
C SER A 54 9.49 -15.30 -10.65
N GLY A 55 10.26 -14.25 -10.36
CA GLY A 55 11.52 -13.95 -11.03
C GLY A 55 11.36 -13.31 -12.41
N THR A 56 10.13 -12.94 -12.80
CA THR A 56 9.83 -12.28 -14.09
C THR A 56 9.51 -10.80 -13.89
N PHE A 57 9.58 -10.01 -14.98
CA PHE A 57 9.26 -8.59 -14.96
C PHE A 57 7.83 -8.31 -15.43
N SER A 58 7.09 -7.53 -14.64
CA SER A 58 5.69 -7.21 -14.87
C SER A 58 5.45 -5.71 -14.78
N GLU A 59 4.55 -5.22 -15.62
CA GLU A 59 4.22 -3.80 -15.71
C GLU A 59 3.41 -3.35 -14.49
N VAL A 60 3.75 -2.20 -13.93
CA VAL A 60 2.91 -1.48 -12.97
C VAL A 60 1.81 -0.79 -13.75
N TYR A 61 0.55 -1.19 -13.53
CA TYR A 61 -0.58 -0.66 -14.30
C TYR A 61 -1.46 0.31 -13.52
N PHE A 62 -1.38 0.31 -12.18
CA PHE A 62 -2.02 1.30 -11.33
C PHE A 62 -1.37 1.37 -9.94
N PHE A 63 -1.75 2.39 -9.16
CA PHE A 63 -1.43 2.51 -7.74
C PHE A 63 -2.73 2.49 -6.93
N GLY A 64 -2.89 1.52 -6.03
CA GLY A 64 -4.05 1.44 -5.14
C GLY A 64 -4.02 2.51 -4.05
N HIS A 65 -2.82 3.00 -3.74
CA HIS A 65 -2.58 4.13 -2.86
C HIS A 65 -1.29 4.86 -3.29
N ARG A 66 -1.31 6.19 -3.33
CA ARG A 66 -0.15 7.01 -3.69
C ARG A 66 -0.19 8.37 -3.00
N VAL A 67 0.52 8.49 -1.90
CA VAL A 67 0.66 9.72 -1.11
C VAL A 67 2.15 10.02 -0.95
N ALA A 68 2.61 11.15 -1.50
CA ALA A 68 4.04 11.50 -1.54
C ALA A 68 4.55 12.19 -0.26
N HIS A 69 3.65 12.74 0.55
CA HIS A 69 3.97 13.54 1.73
C HIS A 69 3.38 12.93 3.01
N GLY A 70 3.83 13.40 4.18
CA GLY A 70 3.40 12.86 5.48
C GLY A 70 4.26 11.70 5.97
N MET A 71 4.21 11.49 7.28
CA MET A 71 4.91 10.42 7.99
C MET A 71 3.89 9.41 8.49
N PHE A 72 4.13 8.13 8.22
CA PHE A 72 3.20 7.05 8.55
C PHE A 72 3.93 5.93 9.29
N PRO A 73 3.22 5.16 10.13
CA PRO A 73 3.80 4.03 10.84
C PRO A 73 4.07 2.85 9.90
N PHE A 74 5.25 2.25 10.03
CA PHE A 74 5.65 1.02 9.34
C PHE A 74 6.35 0.06 10.31
N LEU A 75 6.39 -1.21 9.93
CA LEU A 75 7.28 -2.21 10.51
C LEU A 75 8.57 -2.23 9.71
N ARG A 76 9.70 -2.20 10.40
CA ARG A 76 11.02 -2.52 9.86
C ARG A 76 11.37 -3.94 10.25
N LEU A 77 11.37 -4.83 9.27
CA LEU A 77 11.80 -6.22 9.41
C LEU A 77 13.30 -6.28 9.08
N ILE A 78 14.14 -6.55 10.09
CA ILE A 78 15.59 -6.62 9.95
C ILE A 78 15.99 -8.09 9.74
N THR A 79 16.78 -8.35 8.71
CA THR A 79 17.31 -9.69 8.39
C THR A 79 18.83 -9.69 8.45
N SER A 80 19.45 -10.86 8.25
CA SER A 80 20.91 -10.98 8.19
C SER A 80 21.55 -10.24 7.01
N LEU A 81 20.79 -9.92 5.96
CA LEU A 81 21.30 -9.30 4.74
C LEU A 81 20.84 -7.84 4.57
N SER A 82 19.65 -7.48 5.05
CA SER A 82 19.06 -6.16 4.79
C SER A 82 17.89 -5.87 5.74
N HIS A 83 17.06 -4.89 5.40
CA HIS A 83 15.78 -4.65 6.03
C HIS A 83 14.69 -4.31 5.01
N LEU A 84 13.44 -4.60 5.37
CA LEU A 84 12.25 -4.17 4.63
C LEU A 84 11.37 -3.33 5.55
N ASP A 85 10.99 -2.15 5.08
CA ASP A 85 10.00 -1.28 5.72
C ASP A 85 8.65 -1.45 5.03
N VAL A 86 7.62 -1.80 5.78
CA VAL A 86 6.33 -2.22 5.20
C VAL A 86 5.16 -2.01 6.18
N SER A 87 3.96 -1.75 5.67
CA SER A 87 2.79 -1.55 6.55
C SER A 87 2.32 -2.86 7.16
N ASP A 88 1.65 -2.79 8.32
CA ASP A 88 1.18 -3.93 9.11
C ASP A 88 0.38 -4.98 8.32
N SER A 89 -0.39 -4.56 7.32
CA SER A 89 -1.33 -5.40 6.55
C SER A 89 -0.75 -5.97 5.25
N HIS A 90 0.46 -5.56 4.87
CA HIS A 90 1.07 -6.00 3.62
C HIS A 90 1.46 -7.47 3.69
N LEU A 91 1.13 -8.23 2.65
CA LEU A 91 1.44 -9.66 2.59
C LEU A 91 2.85 -9.89 2.03
N LEU A 92 3.68 -10.60 2.79
CA LEU A 92 5.01 -11.06 2.39
C LEU A 92 5.01 -12.58 2.21
N VAL A 93 5.94 -13.09 1.39
CA VAL A 93 6.16 -14.53 1.25
C VAL A 93 7.09 -15.02 2.35
N VAL A 94 6.59 -15.89 3.22
CA VAL A 94 7.24 -16.31 4.47
C VAL A 94 7.33 -17.84 4.59
N ASN A 95 8.39 -18.35 5.22
CA ASN A 95 8.63 -19.75 5.58
C ASN A 95 8.50 -20.72 4.40
N ASP A 96 7.39 -21.44 4.27
CA ASP A 96 7.16 -22.41 3.19
C ASP A 96 6.48 -21.79 1.95
N GLY A 97 6.51 -20.46 1.84
CA GLY A 97 5.91 -19.72 0.72
C GLY A 97 4.53 -19.14 1.03
N ALA A 98 4.11 -19.14 2.31
CA ALA A 98 2.82 -18.61 2.73
C ALA A 98 2.80 -17.07 2.60
N LEU A 99 1.64 -16.52 2.21
CA LEU A 99 1.40 -15.08 2.26
C LEU A 99 0.97 -14.68 3.67
N VAL A 100 1.85 -13.99 4.39
CA VAL A 100 1.65 -13.60 5.79
C VAL A 100 1.63 -12.07 5.90
N PRO A 101 0.64 -11.46 6.58
CA PRO A 101 0.64 -10.03 6.87
C PRO A 101 1.85 -9.65 7.73
N ALA A 102 2.50 -8.52 7.43
CA ALA A 102 3.73 -8.10 8.11
C ALA A 102 3.59 -8.06 9.65
N LYS A 103 2.43 -7.67 10.19
CA LYS A 103 2.15 -7.65 11.63
C LYS A 103 2.12 -9.02 12.32
N GLN A 104 2.00 -10.10 11.54
CA GLN A 104 1.97 -11.47 12.05
C GLN A 104 3.36 -12.16 11.97
N ILE A 105 4.32 -11.52 11.32
CA ILE A 105 5.69 -12.02 11.22
C ILE A 105 6.39 -11.85 12.57
N VAL A 106 7.12 -12.86 12.99
CA VAL A 106 7.89 -12.87 14.24
C VAL A 106 9.38 -13.10 13.98
N VAL A 107 10.21 -12.76 14.97
CA VAL A 107 11.65 -13.08 14.92
C VAL A 107 11.81 -14.59 14.78
N GLY A 108 12.67 -15.02 13.86
CA GLY A 108 12.86 -16.42 13.48
C GLY A 108 12.19 -16.82 12.18
N ASP A 109 11.13 -16.12 11.75
CA ASP A 109 10.51 -16.34 10.44
C ASP A 109 11.50 -16.05 9.30
N GLN A 110 11.30 -16.73 8.17
CA GLN A 110 12.14 -16.59 6.99
C GLN A 110 11.40 -15.87 5.86
N LEU A 111 11.89 -14.69 5.46
CA LEU A 111 11.41 -13.98 4.28
C LEU A 111 12.05 -14.57 3.02
N HIS A 112 11.29 -14.64 1.94
CA HIS A 112 11.80 -15.11 0.64
C HIS A 112 12.33 -13.93 -0.18
N LEU A 113 13.55 -14.07 -0.68
CA LEU A 113 14.15 -13.16 -1.64
C LEU A 113 13.83 -13.58 -3.07
N ALA A 114 14.09 -12.69 -4.03
CA ALA A 114 13.79 -12.90 -5.45
C ALA A 114 14.48 -14.13 -6.07
N ASP A 115 15.65 -14.51 -5.57
CA ASP A 115 16.46 -15.65 -6.01
C ASP A 115 16.11 -16.96 -5.26
N GLU A 116 14.97 -17.00 -4.58
CA GLU A 116 14.52 -18.08 -3.68
C GLU A 116 15.33 -18.23 -2.38
N THR A 117 16.35 -17.39 -2.16
CA THR A 117 17.09 -17.37 -0.89
C THR A 117 16.14 -16.99 0.24
N LYS A 118 16.20 -17.75 1.35
CA LYS A 118 15.43 -17.45 2.56
C LYS A 118 16.30 -16.72 3.58
N VAL A 119 15.82 -15.59 4.10
CA VAL A 119 16.52 -14.79 5.10
C VAL A 119 15.73 -14.69 6.39
N THR A 120 16.38 -15.00 7.51
CA THR A 120 15.74 -14.97 8.82
C THR A 120 15.56 -13.54 9.32
N VAL A 121 14.36 -13.24 9.81
CA VAL A 121 14.05 -12.03 10.55
C VAL A 121 14.71 -12.11 11.92
N THR A 122 15.60 -11.17 12.20
CA THR A 122 16.39 -11.11 13.45
C THR A 122 15.84 -10.07 14.43
N SER A 123 15.14 -9.05 13.92
CA SER A 123 14.53 -8.00 14.73
C SER A 123 13.38 -7.34 13.99
N ILE A 124 12.40 -6.85 14.74
CA ILE A 124 11.23 -6.13 14.22
C ILE A 124 11.07 -4.87 15.06
N VAL A 125 11.05 -3.71 14.43
CA VAL A 125 10.84 -2.42 15.11
C VAL A 125 9.79 -1.60 14.38
N LYS A 126 9.06 -0.76 15.12
CA LYS A 126 8.15 0.23 14.53
C LYS A 126 8.94 1.48 14.17
N ILE A 127 8.69 2.02 12.99
CA ILE A 127 9.29 3.25 12.51
C ILE A 127 8.23 4.20 11.96
N GLN A 128 8.60 5.46 11.78
CA GLN A 128 7.85 6.42 10.97
C GLN A 128 8.62 6.64 9.67
N ALA A 129 7.96 6.51 8.52
CA ALA A 129 8.57 6.75 7.22
C ALA A 129 7.65 7.56 6.32
N ARG A 130 8.23 8.18 5.28
CA ARG A 130 7.52 9.12 4.42
C ARG A 130 6.66 8.41 3.38
N GLY A 131 5.43 8.90 3.20
CA GLY A 131 4.54 8.53 2.10
C GLY A 131 3.94 7.12 2.20
N LEU A 132 2.92 6.87 1.38
CA LEU A 132 2.24 5.58 1.27
C LEU A 132 2.09 5.22 -0.21
N PHE A 133 2.67 4.11 -0.61
CA PHE A 133 2.64 3.65 -1.99
C PHE A 133 2.24 2.18 -2.08
N ASN A 134 1.27 1.89 -2.95
CA ASN A 134 0.82 0.54 -3.24
C ASN A 134 0.77 0.34 -4.77
N PRO A 135 1.95 0.09 -5.40
CA PRO A 135 2.01 -0.22 -6.82
C PRO A 135 1.40 -1.60 -7.08
N HIS A 136 0.61 -1.73 -8.13
CA HIS A 136 0.07 -3.01 -8.56
C HIS A 136 0.65 -3.39 -9.92
N THR A 137 1.29 -4.56 -9.93
CA THR A 137 1.76 -5.18 -11.15
C THR A 137 0.66 -6.02 -11.80
N VAL A 138 0.79 -6.27 -13.09
CA VAL A 138 -0.12 -7.14 -13.86
C VAL A 138 -0.17 -8.57 -13.31
N THR A 139 0.90 -9.03 -12.65
CA THR A 139 1.00 -10.38 -12.05
C THR A 139 0.64 -10.42 -10.56
N GLY A 140 0.33 -9.27 -9.94
CA GLY A 140 -0.14 -9.21 -8.55
C GLY A 140 0.94 -9.42 -7.49
N SER A 141 2.21 -9.44 -7.86
CA SER A 141 3.35 -9.51 -6.92
C SER A 141 4.47 -8.56 -7.32
N ILE A 142 5.33 -8.24 -6.35
CA ILE A 142 6.43 -7.31 -6.52
C ILE A 142 7.59 -7.70 -5.60
N VAL A 143 8.82 -7.45 -6.03
CA VAL A 143 10.02 -7.58 -5.19
C VAL A 143 10.45 -6.19 -4.72
N VAL A 144 10.57 -6.01 -3.41
CA VAL A 144 10.94 -4.74 -2.77
C VAL A 144 12.11 -4.96 -1.81
N ASN A 145 13.19 -4.19 -1.95
CA ASN A 145 14.46 -4.41 -1.25
C ASN A 145 14.94 -5.88 -1.33
N GLY A 146 14.67 -6.54 -2.46
CA GLY A 146 14.99 -7.96 -2.68
C GLY A 146 13.97 -8.95 -2.11
N VAL A 147 13.02 -8.53 -1.26
CA VAL A 147 12.02 -9.41 -0.62
C VAL A 147 10.75 -9.52 -1.47
N LYS A 148 10.22 -10.74 -1.58
CA LYS A 148 8.95 -11.02 -2.29
C LYS A 148 7.74 -10.55 -1.49
N ALA A 149 6.88 -9.78 -2.14
CA ALA A 149 5.62 -9.28 -1.58
C ALA A 149 4.45 -9.45 -2.56
N SER A 150 3.24 -9.56 -2.02
CA SER A 150 2.01 -9.44 -2.79
C SER A 150 1.68 -7.97 -3.03
N CYS A 151 1.02 -7.63 -4.14
CA CYS A 151 0.43 -6.30 -4.30
C CYS A 151 -0.85 -6.10 -3.47
N PHE A 152 -1.35 -7.16 -2.81
CA PHE A 152 -2.64 -7.19 -2.12
C PHE A 152 -2.51 -7.15 -0.59
N THR A 153 -3.61 -6.75 0.06
CA THR A 153 -3.76 -6.72 1.52
C THR A 153 -4.39 -8.02 2.04
N SER A 154 -4.14 -8.35 3.30
CA SER A 154 -4.78 -9.46 4.00
C SER A 154 -6.28 -9.24 4.29
N THR A 155 -6.78 -8.01 4.11
CA THR A 155 -8.19 -7.66 4.41
C THR A 155 -9.17 -8.23 3.39
N VAL A 156 -8.70 -8.53 2.18
CA VAL A 156 -9.51 -9.09 1.09
C VAL A 156 -8.80 -10.32 0.57
N ASN A 157 -9.54 -11.40 0.30
CA ASN A 157 -8.97 -12.58 -0.34
C ASN A 157 -8.28 -12.17 -1.65
N PRO A 158 -7.02 -12.55 -1.90
CA PRO A 158 -6.28 -12.12 -3.10
C PRO A 158 -6.99 -12.41 -4.42
N VAL A 159 -7.72 -13.52 -4.54
CA VAL A 159 -8.50 -13.86 -5.75
C VAL A 159 -9.65 -12.88 -5.96
N ILE A 160 -10.33 -12.50 -4.88
CA ILE A 160 -11.41 -11.50 -4.93
C ILE A 160 -10.84 -10.13 -5.25
N ALA A 161 -9.72 -9.76 -4.62
CA ALA A 161 -9.04 -8.50 -4.90
C ALA A 161 -8.58 -8.42 -6.35
N GLU A 162 -8.01 -9.50 -6.91
CA GLU A 162 -7.64 -9.57 -8.31
C GLU A 162 -8.85 -9.45 -9.24
N ALA A 163 -9.94 -10.19 -8.95
CA ALA A 163 -11.17 -10.14 -9.73
C ALA A 163 -11.79 -8.73 -9.77
N LEU A 164 -11.77 -8.01 -8.65
CA LEU A 164 -12.26 -6.63 -8.55
C LEU A 164 -11.43 -5.64 -9.40
N LEU A 165 -10.17 -5.96 -9.68
CA LEU A 165 -9.28 -5.11 -10.48
C LEU A 165 -9.30 -5.44 -11.97
N VAL A 166 -9.99 -6.51 -12.39
CA VAL A 166 -10.12 -6.89 -13.81
C VAL A 166 -10.67 -5.73 -14.67
N PRO A 167 -11.74 -5.00 -14.28
CA PRO A 167 -12.23 -3.87 -15.08
C PRO A 167 -11.18 -2.77 -15.25
N ILE A 168 -10.42 -2.46 -14.19
CA ILE A 168 -9.35 -1.45 -14.23
C ILE A 168 -8.22 -1.90 -15.17
N ARG A 169 -7.86 -3.19 -15.12
CA ARG A 169 -6.87 -3.79 -16.03
C ARG A 169 -7.33 -3.77 -17.49
N MET A 170 -8.62 -4.00 -17.75
CA MET A 170 -9.19 -3.91 -19.10
C MET A 170 -9.16 -2.48 -19.64
N LEU A 171 -9.49 -1.48 -18.80
CA LEU A 171 -9.37 -0.06 -19.17
C LEU A 171 -7.93 0.31 -19.51
N TYR A 172 -6.96 -0.19 -18.74
CA TYR A 172 -5.53 0.00 -19.02
C TYR A 172 -5.14 -0.50 -20.41
N TYR A 173 -5.48 -1.74 -20.76
CA TYR A 173 -5.17 -2.30 -22.08
C TYR A 173 -5.96 -1.65 -23.22
N ALA A 174 -7.14 -1.10 -22.94
CA ALA A 174 -7.91 -0.30 -23.90
C ALA A 174 -7.30 1.10 -24.13
N GLY A 175 -6.17 1.44 -23.48
CA GLY A 175 -5.55 2.75 -23.57
C GLY A 175 -6.28 3.84 -22.78
N ILE A 176 -7.29 3.48 -21.99
CA ILE A 176 -8.02 4.40 -21.11
C ILE A 176 -7.16 4.57 -19.86
N ARG A 177 -6.30 5.59 -19.87
CA ARG A 177 -5.59 6.01 -18.66
C ARG A 177 -6.64 6.47 -17.66
N THR A 178 -6.72 5.80 -16.52
CA THR A 178 -7.49 6.31 -15.39
C THR A 178 -7.06 7.76 -15.18
N PRO A 179 -7.99 8.73 -15.19
CA PRO A 179 -7.63 10.08 -14.80
C PRO A 179 -7.07 10.02 -13.39
N ASN A 180 -6.30 11.03 -13.00
CA ASN A 180 -5.63 11.18 -11.69
C ASN A 180 -6.56 11.12 -10.44
N PHE A 181 -7.74 10.51 -10.51
CA PHE A 181 -8.74 10.34 -9.46
C PHE A 181 -8.26 9.56 -8.23
N LEU A 182 -7.04 9.02 -8.22
CA LEU A 182 -6.41 8.38 -7.05
C LEU A 182 -5.07 9.05 -6.65
N ASN A 183 -4.78 10.26 -7.16
CA ASN A 183 -3.65 11.08 -6.72
C ASN A 183 -4.18 12.25 -5.88
N GLU A 184 -3.84 12.31 -4.59
CA GLU A 184 -4.12 13.48 -3.73
C GLU A 184 -3.39 14.76 -4.20
N ASP A 185 -2.45 14.65 -5.15
CA ASP A 185 -1.72 15.79 -5.72
C ASP A 185 -2.41 16.43 -6.95
N SER A 186 -3.72 16.22 -7.14
CA SER A 186 -4.46 16.90 -8.22
C SER A 186 -4.73 18.38 -7.86
N PRO A 187 -4.29 19.37 -8.66
CA PRO A 187 -4.72 20.74 -8.46
C PRO A 187 -6.24 20.79 -8.66
N LYS A 188 -6.96 21.38 -7.69
CA LYS A 188 -8.40 21.62 -7.74
C LYS A 188 -8.73 22.51 -8.94
N ILE A 189 -8.92 21.92 -10.11
CA ILE A 189 -9.33 22.64 -11.32
C ILE A 189 -10.64 22.05 -11.80
N PHE A 190 -11.64 22.93 -11.90
CA PHE A 190 -13.01 22.75 -12.38
C PHE A 190 -14.08 22.25 -11.40
N THR A 191 -14.40 23.10 -10.41
CA THR A 191 -15.79 23.27 -9.96
C THR A 191 -16.35 24.50 -10.66
N SER A 192 -16.89 24.33 -11.86
CA SER A 192 -17.70 25.34 -12.53
C SER A 192 -18.46 24.69 -13.68
N LEU A 193 -19.56 24.03 -13.36
CA LEU A 193 -20.69 23.78 -14.26
C LEU A 193 -21.88 23.32 -13.40
N ILE A 194 -22.38 24.23 -12.58
CA ILE A 194 -23.75 24.19 -12.10
C ILE A 194 -24.41 25.45 -12.67
N PRO A 195 -25.42 25.34 -13.55
CA PRO A 195 -26.17 26.50 -14.02
C PRO A 195 -26.93 27.09 -12.85
N SER A 196 -26.58 28.32 -12.46
CA SER A 196 -27.31 29.11 -11.48
C SER A 196 -28.67 29.55 -12.06
N HIS A 197 -29.72 28.78 -11.80
CA HIS A 197 -31.09 29.26 -11.95
C HIS A 197 -31.70 29.52 -10.58
N HIS A 198 -31.39 30.66 -9.97
CA HIS A 198 -32.30 31.33 -9.03
C HIS A 198 -32.10 32.84 -9.14
N ARG A 199 -33.13 33.54 -9.63
CA ARG A 199 -33.26 34.99 -9.51
C ARG A 199 -33.81 35.30 -8.11
N PRO A 200 -33.35 36.37 -7.43
CA PRO A 200 -33.96 36.80 -6.19
C PRO A 200 -35.25 37.56 -6.50
N ILE A 201 -36.33 37.24 -5.78
CA ILE A 201 -37.47 38.14 -5.61
C ILE A 201 -37.38 38.69 -4.19
N TYR A 202 -37.18 40.00 -4.09
CA TYR A 202 -37.43 40.78 -2.89
C TYR A 202 -38.95 40.95 -2.72
N VAL A 203 -39.50 40.53 -1.59
CA VAL A 203 -40.60 41.19 -0.85
C VAL A 203 -40.35 40.94 0.64
#